data_AF-A0A1I3T6Q6-F1
#
_entry.id   AF-A0A1I3T6Q6-F1
#
_cell.length_a   1.000
_cell.length_b   1.000
_cell.length_c   1.000
_cell.angle_alpha   90.00
_cell.angle_beta   90.00
_cell.angle_gamma   90.00
#
_symmetry.space_group_name_H-M   'P 1'
#
loop_
_entity.id
_entity.type
_entity.pdbx_description
1 polymer ?
#
loop_
_entity_poly.entity_id
_entity_poly.type
_entity_poly.pdbx_seq_one_letter_code
_entity_poly.pdbx_strand_id
1 'polypeptide(L)'
;MLPIGFGVLLIASPLQHVPATLAPRPCDVTAAKDIGTVQHVLSERLVDIFRRARDEGWQQDSTLKRLVDPNAAFDLGAGDVGRAMSVGTTGARNMSIAMPGTSFRYTRWTSIPMPADACAEQQVTVDFFDPATGDVARVEGSFRGGILLSAKGWMHAEVSGKR
;
A
#
# COMPACT_ATOMS: atom_id res chain seq x y z
N MET A 1 17.68 31.57 -65.39
CA MET A 1 16.48 30.81 -64.98
C MET A 1 16.95 29.63 -64.13
N LEU A 2 16.81 29.71 -62.80
CA LEU A 2 16.98 28.60 -61.85
C LEU A 2 16.12 28.91 -60.60
N PRO A 3 15.39 27.93 -60.03
CA PRO A 3 14.24 28.21 -59.16
C PRO A 3 14.57 28.27 -57.67
N ILE A 4 13.71 28.99 -56.95
CA ILE A 4 13.69 29.24 -55.51
C ILE A 4 13.18 27.99 -54.79
N GLY A 5 13.94 27.51 -53.79
CA GLY A 5 13.54 26.41 -52.91
C GLY A 5 12.52 26.86 -51.87
N PHE A 6 11.37 26.20 -51.83
CA PHE A 6 10.35 26.34 -50.79
C PHE A 6 10.69 25.43 -49.60
N GLY A 7 11.05 26.02 -48.47
CA GLY A 7 11.17 25.31 -47.19
C GLY A 7 9.81 25.22 -46.49
N VAL A 8 9.29 24.00 -46.31
CA VAL A 8 8.09 23.72 -45.51
C VAL A 8 8.51 23.56 -44.05
N LEU A 9 8.00 24.44 -43.18
CA LEU A 9 8.20 24.37 -41.73
C LEU A 9 7.11 23.48 -41.10
N LEU A 10 7.50 22.30 -40.61
CA LEU A 10 6.65 21.40 -39.83
C LEU A 10 6.48 21.99 -38.42
N ILE A 11 5.26 22.44 -38.09
CA ILE A 11 4.90 22.94 -36.77
C ILE A 11 4.49 21.73 -35.92
N ALA A 12 5.33 21.34 -34.96
CA ALA A 12 5.01 20.30 -33.98
C ALA A 12 4.10 20.89 -32.90
N SER A 13 2.85 20.41 -32.81
CA SER A 13 1.92 20.78 -31.74
C SER A 13 2.34 20.14 -30.41
N PRO A 14 2.51 20.91 -29.32
CA PRO A 14 2.78 20.34 -28.02
C PRO A 14 1.52 19.67 -27.46
N LEU A 15 1.62 18.37 -27.16
CA LEU A 15 0.62 17.65 -26.36
C LEU A 15 0.55 18.27 -24.96
N GLN A 16 -0.50 19.06 -24.71
CA GLN A 16 -0.83 19.57 -23.39
C GLN A 16 -1.23 18.39 -22.49
N HIS A 17 -0.33 18.02 -21.57
CA HIS A 17 -0.66 17.11 -20.47
C HIS A 17 -1.57 17.85 -19.50
N VAL A 18 -2.87 17.55 -19.54
CA VAL A 18 -3.80 17.99 -18.49
C VAL A 18 -3.48 17.17 -17.24
N PRO A 19 -3.06 17.78 -16.12
CA PRO A 19 -2.89 17.04 -14.88
C PRO A 19 -4.26 16.48 -14.47
N ALA A 20 -4.33 15.17 -14.27
CA ALA A 20 -5.55 14.54 -13.78
C ALA A 20 -5.81 15.02 -12.34
N THR A 21 -6.80 15.90 -12.17
CA THR A 21 -7.33 16.23 -10.85
C THR A 21 -8.01 14.97 -10.30
N LEU A 22 -7.33 14.26 -9.40
CA LEU A 22 -7.91 13.14 -8.65
C LEU A 22 -9.09 13.69 -7.84
N ALA A 23 -10.30 13.22 -8.15
CA ALA A 23 -11.47 13.54 -7.34
C ALA A 23 -11.19 13.20 -5.86
N PRO A 24 -11.64 14.03 -4.89
CA PRO A 24 -11.49 13.74 -3.48
C PRO A 24 -12.07 12.36 -3.17
N ARG A 25 -11.22 11.42 -2.75
CA ARG A 25 -11.69 10.10 -2.36
C ARG A 25 -12.41 10.23 -1.01
N PRO A 26 -13.64 9.71 -0.87
CA PRO A 26 -14.37 9.78 0.38
C PRO A 26 -13.61 9.01 1.48
N CYS A 27 -13.49 9.64 2.64
CA CYS A 27 -12.87 9.04 3.81
C CYS A 27 -13.81 8.02 4.45
N ASP A 28 -13.38 6.76 4.51
CA ASP A 28 -14.23 5.66 5.00
C ASP A 28 -13.90 5.21 6.44
N VAL A 29 -13.05 5.98 7.12
CA VAL A 29 -12.61 5.75 8.51
C VAL A 29 -13.05 6.85 9.48
N THR A 30 -13.98 7.71 9.09
CA THR A 30 -14.47 8.86 9.90
C THR A 30 -15.12 8.48 11.24
N ALA A 31 -15.52 7.21 11.39
CA ALA A 31 -16.06 6.70 12.66
C ALA A 31 -14.99 6.59 13.76
N ALA A 32 -13.70 6.48 13.39
CA ALA A 32 -12.60 6.45 14.33
C ALA A 32 -12.27 7.88 14.80
N LYS A 33 -12.40 8.13 16.11
CA LYS A 33 -12.25 9.49 16.69
C LYS A 33 -10.92 9.72 17.39
N ASP A 34 -10.24 8.65 17.78
CA ASP A 34 -8.96 8.68 18.47
C ASP A 34 -7.91 7.88 17.71
N ILE A 35 -6.63 8.21 17.95
CA ILE A 35 -5.50 7.60 17.25
C ILE A 35 -5.45 6.08 17.45
N GLY A 36 -5.87 5.56 18.60
CA GLY A 36 -5.84 4.12 18.86
C GLY A 36 -6.86 3.37 18.03
N THR A 37 -8.08 3.91 17.91
CA THR A 37 -9.11 3.37 17.03
C THR A 37 -8.70 3.47 15.55
N VAL A 38 -8.10 4.60 15.13
CA VAL A 38 -7.58 4.77 13.75
C VAL A 38 -6.53 3.69 13.44
N GLN A 39 -5.53 3.54 14.30
CA GLN A 39 -4.47 2.54 14.15
C GLN A 39 -5.04 1.12 14.08
N HIS A 40 -5.96 0.76 14.97
CA HIS A 40 -6.59 -0.56 14.97
C HIS A 40 -7.34 -0.86 13.66
N VAL A 41 -8.18 0.07 13.19
CA VAL A 41 -8.96 -0.08 11.95
C VAL A 41 -8.03 -0.23 10.75
N LEU A 42 -6.97 0.58 10.68
CA LEU A 42 -6.03 0.56 9.55
C LEU A 42 -5.11 -0.68 9.58
N SER A 43 -4.71 -1.17 10.75
CA SER A 43 -3.98 -2.43 10.88
C SER A 43 -4.81 -3.62 10.38
N GLU A 44 -6.05 -3.75 10.83
CA GLU A 44 -6.98 -4.79 10.34
C GLU A 44 -7.21 -4.68 8.83
N ARG A 45 -7.31 -3.44 8.32
CA ARG A 45 -7.45 -3.19 6.89
C ARG A 45 -6.23 -3.61 6.09
N LEU A 46 -5.01 -3.38 6.59
CA LEU A 46 -3.79 -3.84 5.94
C LEU A 46 -3.78 -5.38 5.83
N VAL A 47 -4.21 -6.07 6.89
CA VAL A 47 -4.38 -7.53 6.87
C VAL A 47 -5.43 -7.96 5.84
N ASP A 48 -6.60 -7.33 5.81
CA ASP A 48 -7.67 -7.66 4.87
C ASP A 48 -7.23 -7.46 3.41
N ILE A 49 -6.48 -6.39 3.12
CA ILE A 49 -5.90 -6.12 1.79
C ILE A 49 -5.01 -7.29 1.36
N PHE A 50 -4.05 -7.70 2.19
CA PHE A 50 -3.13 -8.78 1.80
C PHE A 50 -3.80 -10.14 1.75
N ARG A 51 -4.77 -10.41 2.62
CA ARG A 51 -5.60 -11.62 2.57
C ARG A 51 -6.34 -11.71 1.22
N ARG A 52 -7.08 -10.66 0.85
CA ARG A 52 -7.82 -10.58 -0.43
C ARG A 52 -6.89 -10.64 -1.64
N ALA A 53 -5.75 -9.97 -1.55
CA ALA A 53 -4.74 -10.02 -2.59
C ALA A 53 -4.19 -11.44 -2.76
N ARG A 54 -4.18 -12.27 -1.71
CA ARG A 54 -3.73 -13.68 -1.76
C ARG A 54 -4.79 -14.67 -2.29
N ASP A 55 -6.06 -14.28 -2.34
CA ASP A 55 -7.14 -15.11 -2.88
C ASP A 55 -7.04 -15.25 -4.41
N GLU A 56 -7.58 -16.35 -4.97
CA GLU A 56 -7.50 -16.66 -6.41
C GLU A 56 -8.26 -15.65 -7.31
N GLY A 57 -9.34 -15.05 -6.79
CA GLY A 57 -10.19 -14.09 -7.50
C GLY A 57 -9.81 -12.62 -7.31
N TRP A 58 -8.58 -12.32 -6.86
CA TRP A 58 -8.17 -10.96 -6.48
C TRP A 58 -8.34 -9.92 -7.61
N GLN A 59 -8.21 -10.32 -8.89
CA GLN A 59 -8.38 -9.38 -10.01
C GLN A 59 -9.83 -8.86 -10.12
N GLN A 60 -10.82 -9.61 -9.64
CA GLN A 60 -12.22 -9.21 -9.67
C GLN A 60 -12.71 -8.64 -8.32
N ASP A 61 -11.90 -8.69 -7.26
CA ASP A 61 -12.28 -8.17 -5.94
C ASP A 61 -12.44 -6.63 -5.97
N SER A 62 -13.70 -6.18 -5.99
CA SER A 62 -14.08 -4.76 -5.99
C SER A 62 -13.74 -4.05 -4.69
N THR A 63 -13.66 -4.78 -3.58
CA THR A 63 -13.23 -4.23 -2.29
C THR A 63 -11.73 -4.01 -2.31
N LEU A 64 -10.93 -4.97 -2.76
CA LEU A 64 -9.47 -4.78 -2.92
C LEU A 64 -9.16 -3.56 -3.80
N LYS A 65 -9.83 -3.42 -4.95
CA LYS A 65 -9.70 -2.26 -5.85
C LYS A 65 -10.08 -0.93 -5.22
N ARG A 66 -11.03 -0.93 -4.29
CA ARG A 66 -11.45 0.27 -3.55
C ARG A 66 -10.45 0.65 -2.46
N LEU A 67 -9.86 -0.35 -1.81
CA LEU A 67 -8.97 -0.19 -0.66
C LEU A 67 -7.53 0.18 -1.04
N VAL A 68 -7.10 -0.10 -2.27
CA VAL A 68 -5.73 0.13 -2.73
C VAL A 68 -5.73 1.24 -3.78
N ASP A 69 -4.89 2.26 -3.58
CA ASP A 69 -4.67 3.26 -4.63
C ASP A 69 -4.06 2.58 -5.88
N PRO A 70 -4.53 2.87 -7.11
CA PRO A 70 -3.96 2.30 -8.33
C PRO A 70 -2.45 2.53 -8.49
N ASN A 71 -1.92 3.60 -7.90
CA ASN A 71 -0.50 3.93 -7.89
C ASN A 71 0.19 3.56 -6.58
N ALA A 72 -0.48 2.80 -5.70
CA ALA A 72 0.09 2.44 -4.41
C ALA A 72 1.39 1.67 -4.60
N ALA A 73 2.47 2.12 -3.96
CA ALA A 73 3.79 1.51 -4.13
C ALA A 73 3.99 0.35 -3.15
N PHE A 74 4.55 -0.76 -3.63
CA PHE A 74 4.86 -1.93 -2.82
C PHE A 74 6.34 -2.25 -2.91
N ASP A 75 6.98 -2.44 -1.75
CA ASP A 75 8.36 -2.92 -1.63
C ASP A 75 8.44 -4.00 -0.55
N LEU A 76 9.19 -5.06 -0.80
CA LEU A 76 9.51 -6.04 0.23
C LEU A 76 10.98 -6.44 0.09
N GLY A 77 11.75 -6.11 1.11
CA GLY A 77 13.18 -6.37 1.18
C GLY A 77 13.57 -7.47 2.16
N ALA A 78 14.86 -7.80 2.14
CA ALA A 78 15.54 -8.65 3.13
C ALA A 78 17.00 -8.20 3.24
N GLY A 79 17.61 -8.34 4.42
CA GLY A 79 19.01 -7.97 4.63
C GLY A 79 19.20 -6.46 4.63
N ASP A 80 19.78 -5.88 3.57
CA ASP A 80 19.92 -4.42 3.32
C ASP A 80 19.27 -3.99 1.99
N VAL A 81 18.51 -4.89 1.34
CA VAL A 81 18.04 -4.69 -0.04
C VAL A 81 16.51 -4.69 -0.08
N GLY A 82 15.93 -3.56 -0.52
CA GLY A 82 14.53 -3.45 -0.91
C GLY A 82 14.28 -3.95 -2.33
N ARG A 83 13.10 -4.53 -2.58
CA ARG A 83 12.68 -4.98 -3.92
C ARG A 83 11.28 -4.46 -4.20
N ALA A 84 11.16 -3.59 -5.19
CA ALA A 84 9.87 -3.10 -5.66
C ALA A 84 9.01 -4.24 -6.23
N MET A 85 7.71 -4.26 -5.88
CA MET A 85 6.77 -5.34 -6.17
C MET A 85 5.69 -4.98 -7.20
N SER A 86 5.85 -3.91 -7.97
CA SER A 86 4.81 -3.24 -8.79
C SER A 86 3.89 -2.33 -7.98
N VAL A 87 2.89 -1.72 -8.64
CA VAL A 87 1.93 -0.80 -8.02
C VAL A 87 0.51 -1.36 -7.96
N GLY A 88 -0.34 -0.73 -7.16
CA GLY A 88 -1.77 -1.03 -7.09
C GLY A 88 -2.07 -2.44 -6.59
N THR A 89 -3.20 -3.00 -7.03
CA THR A 89 -3.62 -4.34 -6.59
C THR A 89 -2.67 -5.46 -7.04
N THR A 90 -1.99 -5.28 -8.18
CA THR A 90 -0.92 -6.19 -8.62
C THR A 90 0.28 -6.17 -7.67
N GLY A 91 0.67 -4.97 -7.19
CA GLY A 91 1.70 -4.82 -6.17
C GLY A 91 1.33 -5.52 -4.86
N ALA A 92 0.09 -5.30 -4.41
CA ALA A 92 -0.46 -5.98 -3.23
C ALA A 92 -0.41 -7.52 -3.37
N ARG A 93 -0.81 -8.05 -4.55
CA ARG A 93 -0.73 -9.49 -4.87
C ARG A 93 0.70 -10.00 -4.76
N ASN A 94 1.62 -9.37 -5.47
CA ASN A 94 3.02 -9.81 -5.53
C ASN A 94 3.67 -9.82 -4.14
N MET A 95 3.44 -8.77 -3.36
CA MET A 95 3.91 -8.71 -1.98
C MET A 95 3.23 -9.77 -1.11
N SER A 96 1.91 -9.97 -1.23
CA SER A 96 1.17 -10.98 -0.44
C SER A 96 1.66 -12.40 -0.68
N ILE A 97 2.03 -12.76 -1.92
CA ILE A 97 2.59 -14.08 -2.22
C ILE A 97 4.00 -14.23 -1.64
N ALA A 98 4.80 -13.16 -1.70
CA ALA A 98 6.18 -13.18 -1.24
C ALA A 98 6.32 -13.19 0.29
N MET A 99 5.29 -12.72 1.02
CA MET A 99 5.27 -12.72 2.48
C MET A 99 5.01 -14.13 3.08
N PRO A 100 5.62 -14.42 4.24
CA PRO A 100 5.44 -15.69 4.94
C PRO A 100 4.04 -15.79 5.56
N GLY A 101 3.44 -16.97 5.44
CA GLY A 101 2.22 -17.34 6.17
C GLY A 101 0.99 -16.44 5.95
N THR A 102 -0.03 -16.72 6.75
CA THR A 102 -1.27 -15.92 6.87
C THR A 102 -1.49 -15.44 8.30
N SER A 103 -0.60 -15.80 9.23
CA SER A 103 -0.68 -15.34 10.62
C SER A 103 -0.18 -13.90 10.70
N PHE A 104 -0.78 -13.11 11.58
CA PHE A 104 -0.42 -11.71 11.74
C PHE A 104 -0.49 -11.27 13.21
N ARG A 105 0.24 -10.21 13.53
CA ARG A 105 0.14 -9.49 14.80
C ARG A 105 0.45 -8.02 14.59
N TYR A 106 -0.14 -7.17 15.40
CA TYR A 106 0.18 -5.75 15.44
C TYR A 106 -0.03 -5.23 16.87
N THR A 107 0.72 -4.19 17.20
CA THR A 107 0.63 -3.57 18.52
C THR A 107 -0.60 -2.69 18.58
N ARG A 108 -1.47 -2.92 19.57
CA ARG A 108 -2.55 -1.98 19.86
C ARG A 108 -1.99 -0.76 20.56
N TRP A 109 -2.47 0.43 20.16
CA TRP A 109 -2.20 1.65 20.87
C TRP A 109 -2.87 1.61 22.25
N THR A 110 -2.08 1.67 23.32
CA THR A 110 -2.58 1.60 24.70
C THR A 110 -2.40 2.90 25.48
N SER A 111 -1.84 3.94 24.86
CA SER A 111 -1.70 5.25 25.49
C SER A 111 -3.06 5.96 25.61
N ILE A 112 -3.08 7.11 26.30
CA ILE A 112 -4.26 7.95 26.48
C ILE A 112 -4.93 8.20 25.11
N PRO A 113 -6.27 8.04 24.99
CA PRO A 113 -6.97 8.37 23.76
C PRO A 113 -6.72 9.83 23.38
N MET A 114 -6.02 10.03 22.26
CA MET A 114 -5.77 11.35 21.70
C MET A 114 -6.65 11.53 20.46
N PRO A 115 -7.32 12.68 20.30
CA PRO A 115 -8.04 12.99 19.08
C PRO A 115 -7.14 12.83 17.85
N ALA A 116 -7.68 12.28 16.77
CA ALA A 116 -6.97 12.12 15.51
C ALA A 116 -7.84 12.54 14.32
N ASP A 117 -7.22 13.14 13.31
CA ASP A 117 -7.84 13.26 12.00
C ASP A 117 -7.70 11.91 11.29
N ALA A 118 -8.77 11.11 11.34
CA ALA A 118 -8.81 9.79 10.71
C ALA A 118 -8.60 9.84 9.18
N CYS A 119 -8.83 11.00 8.55
CA CYS A 119 -8.74 11.16 7.10
C CYS A 119 -7.38 11.67 6.64
N ALA A 120 -6.55 12.17 7.57
CA ALA A 120 -5.16 12.49 7.31
C ALA A 120 -4.35 11.25 6.92
N GLU A 121 -3.09 11.45 6.55
CA GLU A 121 -2.18 10.35 6.31
C GLU A 121 -1.81 9.65 7.62
N GLN A 122 -1.90 8.33 7.63
CA GLN A 122 -1.72 7.48 8.80
C GLN A 122 -0.78 6.33 8.43
N GLN A 123 0.11 5.96 9.34
CA GLN A 123 0.99 4.80 9.16
C GLN A 123 0.66 3.74 10.21
N VAL A 124 0.62 2.49 9.79
CA VAL A 124 0.45 1.32 10.67
C VAL A 124 1.53 0.30 10.38
N THR A 125 1.91 -0.48 11.40
CA THR A 125 2.85 -1.59 11.25
C THR A 125 2.17 -2.90 11.64
N VAL A 126 2.29 -3.90 10.78
CA VAL A 126 1.77 -5.26 10.98
C VAL A 126 2.87 -6.27 10.67
N ASP A 127 3.08 -7.22 11.56
CA ASP A 127 3.97 -8.36 11.32
C ASP A 127 3.15 -9.52 10.78
N PHE A 128 3.48 -9.99 9.58
CA PHE A 128 2.99 -11.23 8.99
C PHE A 128 4.02 -12.33 9.22
N PHE A 129 3.61 -13.52 9.66
CA PHE A 129 4.56 -14.56 10.02
C PHE A 129 4.04 -15.97 9.74
N ASP A 130 4.98 -16.90 9.62
CA ASP A 130 4.71 -18.33 9.60
C ASP A 130 5.20 -18.98 10.89
N PRO A 131 4.30 -19.47 11.77
CA PRO A 131 4.69 -20.10 13.02
C PRO A 131 5.47 -21.42 12.83
N ALA A 132 5.38 -22.06 11.66
CA ALA A 132 6.10 -23.30 11.37
C ALA A 132 7.58 -23.05 11.04
N THR A 133 7.90 -21.93 10.37
CA THR A 133 9.27 -21.61 9.96
C THR A 133 9.94 -20.55 10.83
N GLY A 134 9.15 -19.72 11.54
CA GLY A 134 9.67 -18.56 12.27
C GLY A 134 9.97 -17.34 11.39
N ASP A 135 9.62 -17.40 10.10
CA ASP A 135 9.80 -16.28 9.18
C ASP A 135 8.79 -15.18 9.49
N VAL A 136 9.25 -13.93 9.45
CA VAL A 136 8.45 -12.73 9.70
C VAL A 136 8.70 -11.71 8.60
N ALA A 137 7.61 -11.13 8.08
CA ALA A 137 7.64 -9.90 7.30
C ALA A 137 6.97 -8.78 8.12
N ARG A 138 7.77 -7.81 8.57
CA ARG A 138 7.24 -6.59 9.17
C ARG A 138 6.86 -5.62 8.07
N VAL A 139 5.59 -5.21 8.03
CA VAL A 139 5.05 -4.35 6.97
C VAL A 139 4.53 -3.04 7.54
N GLU A 140 5.06 -1.94 7.05
CA GLU A 140 4.54 -0.59 7.27
C GLU A 140 3.62 -0.20 6.11
N GLY A 141 2.35 0.09 6.43
CA GLY A 141 1.36 0.59 5.48
C GLY A 141 1.09 2.07 5.70
N SER A 142 1.17 2.89 4.65
CA SER A 142 0.69 4.29 4.66
C SER A 142 -0.71 4.35 4.05
N PHE A 143 -1.63 4.99 4.75
CA PHE A 143 -3.03 5.15 4.38
C PHE A 143 -3.41 6.62 4.36
N ARG A 144 -4.36 6.98 3.51
CA ARG A 144 -5.08 8.26 3.59
C ARG A 144 -6.57 8.03 3.40
N GLY A 145 -7.37 8.50 4.36
CA GLY A 145 -8.82 8.28 4.35
C GLY A 145 -9.22 6.80 4.26
N GLY A 146 -8.38 5.90 4.79
CA GLY A 146 -8.59 4.45 4.74
C GLY A 146 -8.13 3.75 3.46
N ILE A 147 -7.52 4.46 2.51
CA ILE A 147 -7.00 3.89 1.25
C ILE A 147 -5.50 3.73 1.36
N LEU A 148 -4.99 2.54 1.03
CA LEU A 148 -3.57 2.21 1.06
C LEU A 148 -2.84 2.95 -0.07
N LEU A 149 -1.84 3.75 0.31
CA LEU A 149 -0.96 4.50 -0.59
C LEU A 149 0.39 3.81 -0.81
N SER A 150 0.87 3.06 0.17
CA SER A 150 2.08 2.26 0.03
C SER A 150 2.18 1.19 1.10
N ALA A 151 2.86 0.10 0.80
CA ALA A 151 3.30 -0.87 1.80
C ALA A 151 4.78 -1.21 1.61
N LYS A 152 5.56 -1.10 2.69
CA LYS A 152 6.98 -1.44 2.72
C LYS A 152 7.21 -2.56 3.72
N GLY A 153 7.79 -3.66 3.26
CA GLY A 153 8.02 -4.84 4.06
C GLY A 153 9.51 -5.14 4.25
N TRP A 154 9.86 -5.74 5.38
CA TRP A 154 11.18 -6.29 5.64
C TRP A 154 11.09 -7.70 6.20
N MET A 155 11.67 -8.66 5.47
CA MET A 155 11.77 -10.04 5.92
C MET A 155 12.93 -10.22 6.91
N HIS A 156 12.65 -10.94 7.99
CA HIS A 156 13.63 -11.39 8.97
C HIS A 156 13.15 -12.72 9.59
N ALA A 157 14.05 -13.44 10.24
CA ALA A 157 13.70 -14.62 11.03
C ALA A 157 13.69 -14.25 12.52
N GLU A 158 12.66 -14.63 13.25
CA GLU A 158 12.62 -14.50 14.71
C GLU A 158 12.76 -15.87 15.37
N VAL A 159 13.64 -15.96 16.37
CA VAL A 159 13.74 -17.13 17.25
C VAL A 159 13.12 -16.76 18.60
N SER A 160 12.03 -17.42 18.96
CA SER A 160 11.37 -17.25 20.26
C SER A 160 11.77 -18.37 21.22
N GLY A 161 12.13 -18.03 22.45
CA GLY A 161 12.44 -18.99 23.52
C GLY A 161 11.58 -18.75 24.76
N LYS A 162 11.37 -19.79 25.56
CA LYS A 162 10.84 -19.67 26.93
C LYS A 162 11.99 -19.87 27.90
N ARG A 163 12.01 -19.09 28.98
CA ARG A 163 12.88 -19.33 30.12
C ARG A 163 12.14 -20.14 31.17
#